data_AF-A0A9D5D115-F1
#
_entry.id   AF-A0A9D5D115-F1
#
_cell.length_a   1.000
_cell.length_b   1.000
_cell.length_c   1.000
_cell.angle_alpha   90.00
_cell.angle_beta   90.00
_cell.angle_gamma   90.00
#
_symmetry.space_group_name_H-M   'P 1'
#
loop_
_entity.id
_entity.type
_entity.pdbx_description
1 polymer ?
#
loop_
_entity_poly.entity_id
_entity_poly.type
_entity_poly.pdbx_seq_one_letter_code
_entity_poly.pdbx_strand_id
1 'polypeptide(L)'
;MLIVVSLLALICTGSISTDILSPNQSLHDGQTLVSAGGTFALGFFSPGGSKNRYVGIWYNKLQVQTVVWVANRRSPLSDTNGTLELSGNGTLTINSMSFLPMPSLMNLTNPLAQLLDDGNLVVRESNSSEFVWQSFDYPTDTLLQGMKLGWDLRIGLNRNLTSWRTKDDPSPGSYILSMDLQGPGPQLTLWFGSAKKWVSGPLFDVSGFTNTPELSTLNGFTNWYNISRDEVYYMFGTGNPKSLSRWTANQFGKVERLLWNESISMWNLVLNLPKSQCDEYSPCGPYGLCDLNSSPVCSCLQGFRPKSQQEWDQRDASSGCVRVTALDCKNRIDGFMNVTHASLPDTALATFHDTISLDQCRQKCLTNCSCTGYASADIYGSGCVIWVSELVGVGTVSYGGRDVYVRLASADLAFIAHHQLEKDIRGDDELELPQLQWSTVMAATRNFAAENILGKGGFGPVYKGKLEGGKEIAVKRLSRNSTQGVDEFKNEVILIAKLQHRNLVRLLGYCIQGEERMLIYEYMPNGSLDAFLFDKEKGVHLDWQARWRIIVGIARGLIYVSSPRLKIQDHPQGSQGQ
;
A
#
# COMPACT_ATOMS: atom_id res chain seq x y z
N MET A 1 -20.18 84.64 15.84
CA MET A 1 -20.05 83.92 14.56
C MET A 1 -20.22 82.45 14.87
N LEU A 2 -21.24 81.83 14.26
CA LEU A 2 -21.91 80.60 14.67
C LEU A 2 -21.52 79.45 13.70
N ILE A 3 -21.35 78.23 14.24
CA ILE A 3 -21.54 76.89 13.61
C ILE A 3 -20.47 76.55 12.52
N VAL A 4 -20.00 75.33 12.26
CA VAL A 4 -20.58 73.98 12.37
C VAL A 4 -19.45 72.94 12.49
N VAL A 5 -19.51 72.07 13.49
CA VAL A 5 -18.81 70.77 13.50
C VAL A 5 -19.79 69.75 12.92
N SER A 6 -19.56 69.29 11.70
CA SER A 6 -20.35 68.21 11.10
C SER A 6 -19.94 66.87 11.71
N LEU A 7 -20.78 66.34 12.61
CA LEU A 7 -20.84 64.92 12.89
C LEU A 7 -21.41 64.21 11.66
N LEU A 8 -20.54 63.55 10.88
CA LEU A 8 -20.95 62.45 10.02
C LEU A 8 -21.26 61.26 10.92
N ALA A 9 -22.53 61.11 11.28
CA ALA A 9 -23.04 59.86 11.81
C ALA A 9 -22.88 58.80 10.71
N LEU A 10 -21.88 57.94 10.85
CA LEU A 10 -21.88 56.64 10.20
C LEU A 10 -23.15 55.93 10.68
N ILE A 11 -24.16 55.85 9.81
CA ILE A 11 -25.23 54.89 9.96
C ILE A 11 -24.58 53.53 9.72
N CYS A 12 -23.99 52.96 10.76
CA CYS A 12 -23.78 51.52 10.82
C CYS A 12 -25.17 50.91 10.79
N THR A 13 -25.64 50.49 9.61
CA THR A 13 -26.60 49.39 9.54
C THR A 13 -25.89 48.18 10.12
N GLY A 14 -25.93 48.07 11.45
CA GLY A 14 -25.50 46.88 12.15
C GLY A 14 -26.41 45.76 11.70
N SER A 15 -25.98 45.01 10.69
CA SER A 15 -26.60 43.74 10.35
C SER A 15 -26.34 42.86 11.57
N ILE A 16 -27.37 42.67 12.40
CA ILE A 16 -27.32 41.72 13.50
C ILE A 16 -27.17 40.37 12.81
N SER A 17 -25.94 39.88 12.73
CA SER A 17 -25.67 38.59 12.14
C SER A 17 -26.15 37.53 13.12
N THR A 18 -27.28 36.91 12.81
CA THR A 18 -27.79 35.75 13.53
C THR A 18 -27.10 34.49 13.01
N ASP A 19 -27.15 33.41 13.77
CA ASP A 19 -26.82 32.05 13.33
C ASP A 19 -28.09 31.27 12.93
N ILE A 20 -29.28 31.86 13.07
CA ILE A 20 -30.59 31.23 12.89
C ILE A 20 -31.41 31.97 11.83
N LEU A 21 -32.07 31.20 10.95
CA LEU A 21 -33.10 31.66 10.02
C LEU A 21 -34.43 30.98 10.39
N SER A 22 -35.40 31.78 10.82
CA SER A 22 -36.75 31.31 11.19
C SER A 22 -37.74 31.41 10.03
N PRO A 23 -38.89 30.71 10.09
CA PRO A 23 -39.98 30.89 9.14
C PRO A 23 -40.44 32.35 9.15
N ASN A 24 -40.63 32.93 7.96
CA ASN A 24 -40.92 34.36 7.71
C ASN A 24 -39.71 35.31 7.76
N GLN A 25 -38.49 34.79 7.92
CA GLN A 25 -37.27 35.55 7.65
C GLN A 25 -36.71 35.14 6.30
N SER A 26 -36.20 36.12 5.57
CA SER A 26 -35.47 35.93 4.31
C SER A 26 -34.06 36.50 4.47
N LEU A 27 -33.07 35.75 4.00
CA LEU A 27 -31.72 36.25 3.82
C LEU A 27 -31.62 36.75 2.37
N HIS A 28 -31.38 38.05 2.20
CA HIS A 28 -31.19 38.65 0.88
C HIS A 28 -29.72 38.67 0.48
N ASP A 29 -29.46 38.84 -0.81
CA ASP A 29 -28.10 39.09 -1.29
C ASP A 29 -27.47 40.30 -0.58
N GLY A 30 -26.19 40.16 -0.21
CA GLY A 30 -25.45 41.11 0.62
C GLY A 30 -25.58 40.89 2.13
N GLN A 31 -26.55 40.09 2.58
CA GLN A 31 -26.67 39.67 3.98
C GLN A 31 -25.99 38.33 4.22
N THR A 32 -25.58 38.11 5.47
CA THR A 32 -24.95 36.85 5.91
C THR A 32 -25.55 36.37 7.21
N LEU A 33 -25.62 35.05 7.34
CA LEU A 33 -25.85 34.32 8.57
C LEU A 33 -24.49 33.83 9.07
N VAL A 34 -24.14 34.06 10.33
CA VAL A 34 -22.79 33.76 10.86
C VAL A 34 -22.94 32.82 12.04
N SER A 35 -22.11 31.77 12.09
CA SER A 35 -22.11 30.80 13.18
C SER A 35 -21.84 31.48 14.53
N ALA A 36 -22.31 30.92 15.64
CA ALA A 36 -22.26 31.57 16.96
C ALA A 36 -20.84 32.02 17.40
N GLY A 37 -19.80 31.21 17.17
CA GLY A 37 -18.39 31.52 17.39
C GLY A 37 -17.73 32.36 16.29
N GLY A 38 -18.47 32.65 15.22
CA GLY A 38 -18.05 33.48 14.10
C GLY A 38 -17.03 32.82 13.17
N THR A 39 -16.93 31.49 13.17
CA THR A 39 -16.00 30.73 12.34
C THR A 39 -16.48 30.65 10.89
N PHE A 40 -17.76 30.39 10.69
CA PHE A 40 -18.37 30.22 9.38
C PHE A 40 -19.43 31.29 9.11
N ALA A 41 -19.59 31.64 7.84
CA ALA A 41 -20.66 32.48 7.35
C ALA A 41 -21.36 31.80 6.17
N LEU A 42 -22.66 32.03 6.05
CA LEU A 42 -23.50 31.60 4.96
C LEU A 42 -24.14 32.83 4.29
N GLY A 43 -24.19 32.83 2.96
CA GLY A 43 -24.86 33.88 2.20
C GLY A 43 -24.65 33.73 0.69
N PHE A 44 -24.97 34.79 -0.04
CA PHE A 44 -24.83 34.84 -1.49
C PHE A 44 -23.41 35.23 -1.92
N PHE A 45 -22.87 34.58 -2.94
CA PHE A 45 -21.54 34.84 -3.47
C PHE A 45 -21.44 34.53 -4.97
N SER A 46 -20.39 35.05 -5.61
CA SER A 46 -20.02 34.77 -6.99
C SER A 46 -18.52 34.42 -7.02
N PRO A 47 -18.13 33.21 -7.45
CA PRO A 47 -16.73 32.82 -7.47
C PRO A 47 -15.99 33.50 -8.63
N GLY A 48 -14.87 34.15 -8.31
CA GLY A 48 -13.96 34.73 -9.30
C GLY A 48 -14.65 35.67 -10.30
N GLY A 49 -14.54 35.37 -11.59
CA GLY A 49 -15.16 36.13 -12.69
C GLY A 49 -16.60 35.73 -13.03
N SER A 50 -17.23 34.85 -12.25
CA SER A 50 -18.57 34.34 -12.55
C SER A 50 -19.64 35.43 -12.46
N LYS A 51 -20.55 35.46 -13.44
CA LYS A 51 -21.77 36.29 -13.41
C LYS A 51 -22.92 35.60 -12.66
N ASN A 52 -22.77 34.32 -12.39
CA ASN A 52 -23.77 33.54 -11.67
C ASN A 52 -23.68 33.82 -10.16
N ARG A 53 -24.82 33.69 -9.49
CA ARG A 53 -24.94 33.87 -8.05
C ARG A 53 -25.33 32.57 -7.37
N TYR A 54 -24.67 32.30 -6.26
CA TYR A 54 -24.79 31.05 -5.50
C TYR A 54 -24.99 31.34 -4.02
N VAL A 55 -25.65 30.44 -3.30
CA VAL A 55 -25.66 30.40 -1.84
C VAL A 55 -24.57 29.43 -1.40
N GLY A 56 -23.70 29.85 -0.48
CA GLY A 56 -22.62 29.00 0.02
C GLY A 56 -22.24 29.29 1.45
N ILE A 57 -21.38 28.43 2.00
CA ILE A 57 -20.77 28.56 3.32
C ILE A 57 -19.27 28.77 3.11
N TRP A 58 -18.67 29.70 3.85
CA TRP A 58 -17.23 29.98 3.84
C TRP A 58 -16.71 30.28 5.25
N TYR A 59 -15.39 30.24 5.42
CA TYR A 59 -14.76 30.72 6.66
C TYR A 59 -14.88 32.25 6.76
N ASN A 60 -15.56 32.74 7.80
CA ASN A 60 -15.95 34.14 7.93
C ASN A 60 -14.77 35.10 8.15
N LYS A 61 -13.75 34.66 8.89
CA LYS A 61 -12.63 35.50 9.32
C LYS A 61 -11.43 35.49 8.38
N LEU A 62 -11.49 34.75 7.26
CA LEU A 62 -10.38 34.69 6.30
C LEU A 62 -10.47 35.83 5.29
N GLN A 63 -9.33 36.48 5.00
CA GLN A 63 -9.27 37.59 4.04
C GLN A 63 -9.64 37.14 2.62
N VAL A 64 -9.16 35.97 2.21
CA VAL A 64 -9.52 35.34 0.94
C VAL A 64 -10.69 34.40 1.17
N GLN A 65 -11.83 34.72 0.54
CA GLN A 65 -13.03 33.91 0.67
C GLN A 65 -12.76 32.47 0.25
N THR A 66 -12.86 31.56 1.22
CA THR A 66 -12.68 30.12 1.01
C THR A 66 -14.02 29.44 1.22
N VAL A 67 -14.72 29.18 0.12
CA VAL A 67 -16.02 28.51 0.11
C VAL A 67 -15.84 27.01 0.32
N VAL A 68 -16.64 26.42 1.21
CA VAL A 68 -16.55 25.02 1.63
C VAL A 68 -17.83 24.23 1.34
N TRP A 69 -18.92 24.94 1.02
CA TRP A 69 -20.19 24.33 0.64
C TRP A 69 -21.00 25.28 -0.25
N VAL A 70 -21.77 24.73 -1.20
CA VAL A 70 -22.57 25.49 -2.18
C VAL A 70 -23.91 24.79 -2.39
N ALA A 71 -25.00 25.48 -2.08
CA ALA A 71 -26.36 24.95 -2.12
C ALA A 71 -26.86 24.69 -3.55
N ASN A 72 -26.87 25.74 -4.38
CA ASN A 72 -27.49 25.74 -5.71
C ASN A 72 -26.46 25.56 -6.82
N ARG A 73 -25.42 24.74 -6.60
CA ARG A 73 -24.33 24.54 -7.58
C ARG A 73 -24.79 24.02 -8.95
N ARG A 74 -25.96 23.38 -9.04
CA ARG A 74 -26.56 22.92 -10.32
C ARG A 74 -27.54 23.93 -10.94
N SER A 75 -28.01 24.89 -10.16
CA SER A 75 -29.06 25.85 -10.55
C SER A 75 -28.68 27.25 -10.07
N PRO A 76 -27.65 27.87 -10.69
CA PRO A 76 -27.24 29.23 -10.35
C PRO A 76 -28.35 30.25 -10.59
N LEU A 77 -28.31 31.35 -9.85
CA LEU A 77 -29.08 32.55 -10.16
C LEU A 77 -28.33 33.41 -11.18
N SER A 78 -29.06 34.12 -12.02
CA SER A 78 -28.51 35.01 -13.06
C SER A 78 -28.25 36.45 -12.59
N ASP A 79 -28.73 36.81 -11.40
CA ASP A 79 -28.67 38.16 -10.84
C ASP A 79 -28.50 38.12 -9.31
N THR A 80 -28.52 39.31 -8.68
CA THR A 80 -28.38 39.51 -7.24
C THR A 80 -29.73 39.66 -6.52
N ASN A 81 -30.85 39.29 -7.14
CA ASN A 81 -32.18 39.39 -6.53
C ASN A 81 -32.56 38.11 -5.76
N GLY A 82 -31.57 37.29 -5.40
CA GLY A 82 -31.75 36.05 -4.67
C GLY A 82 -32.28 36.26 -3.25
N THR A 83 -33.26 35.46 -2.84
CA THR A 83 -33.71 35.33 -1.45
C THR A 83 -33.58 33.89 -0.99
N LEU A 84 -32.94 33.67 0.16
CA LEU A 84 -32.90 32.38 0.85
C LEU A 84 -33.90 32.40 1.99
N GLU A 85 -34.83 31.44 1.98
CA GLU A 85 -35.99 31.42 2.88
C GLU A 85 -36.19 30.02 3.47
N LEU A 86 -36.60 29.98 4.74
CA LEU A 86 -37.13 28.79 5.37
C LEU A 86 -38.66 28.82 5.32
N SER A 87 -39.25 27.87 4.60
CA SER A 87 -40.70 27.73 4.55
C SER A 87 -41.25 27.12 5.85
N GLY A 88 -42.52 27.37 6.15
CA GLY A 88 -43.16 26.89 7.39
C GLY A 88 -43.21 25.37 7.56
N ASN A 89 -43.01 24.59 6.49
CA ASN A 89 -42.92 23.13 6.55
C ASN A 89 -41.49 22.60 6.79
N GLY A 90 -40.51 23.51 6.90
CA GLY A 90 -39.10 23.21 7.13
C GLY A 90 -38.21 23.28 5.89
N THR A 91 -38.76 23.43 4.68
CA THR A 91 -37.96 23.37 3.44
C THR A 91 -37.18 24.68 3.23
N LEU A 92 -35.87 24.57 2.99
CA LEU A 92 -35.04 25.69 2.56
C LEU A 92 -35.20 25.93 1.05
N THR A 93 -35.44 27.17 0.67
CA THR A 93 -35.70 27.57 -0.71
C THR A 93 -34.90 28.80 -1.12
N ILE A 94 -34.52 28.87 -2.39
CA ILE A 94 -33.91 30.04 -3.03
C ILE A 94 -34.90 30.54 -4.09
N ASN A 95 -35.38 31.78 -3.97
CA ASN A 95 -36.45 32.34 -4.81
C ASN A 95 -37.68 31.42 -4.89
N SER A 96 -38.12 30.92 -3.73
CA SER A 96 -39.23 29.96 -3.59
C SER A 96 -39.04 28.61 -4.30
N MET A 97 -37.85 28.30 -4.82
CA MET A 97 -37.48 26.98 -5.35
C MET A 97 -36.63 26.23 -4.34
N SER A 98 -37.00 25.00 -4.00
CA SER A 98 -36.14 24.14 -3.18
C SER A 98 -34.85 23.83 -3.95
N PHE A 99 -33.70 23.93 -3.27
CA PHE A 99 -32.45 23.45 -3.85
C PHE A 99 -32.25 21.98 -3.47
N LEU A 100 -31.90 21.16 -4.46
CA LEU A 100 -31.58 19.75 -4.22
C LEU A 100 -30.15 19.62 -3.68
N PRO A 101 -29.91 18.68 -2.75
CA PRO A 101 -30.81 17.62 -2.27
C PRO A 101 -31.47 17.96 -0.91
N MET A 102 -32.68 18.52 -0.96
CA MET A 102 -33.59 18.66 0.18
C MET A 102 -34.85 17.82 -0.08
N PRO A 103 -35.41 17.12 0.92
CA PRO A 103 -36.73 16.52 0.81
C PRO A 103 -37.79 17.60 0.56
N SER A 104 -38.75 17.33 -0.32
CA SER A 104 -39.79 18.31 -0.70
C SER A 104 -40.84 18.57 0.38
N LEU A 105 -41.01 17.67 1.36
CA LEU A 105 -41.88 17.84 2.52
C LEU A 105 -41.20 17.29 3.78
N MET A 106 -40.94 18.15 4.77
CA MET A 106 -40.46 17.74 6.10
C MET A 106 -41.55 17.76 7.19
N ASN A 107 -42.72 18.37 6.91
CA ASN A 107 -43.89 18.43 7.83
C ASN A 107 -43.56 18.87 9.26
N LEU A 108 -42.69 19.87 9.40
CA LEU A 108 -42.30 20.42 10.69
C LEU A 108 -43.33 21.46 11.17
N THR A 109 -43.47 21.58 12.49
CA THR A 109 -44.39 22.51 13.16
C THR A 109 -43.75 23.86 13.47
N ASN A 110 -42.54 23.89 14.00
CA ASN A 110 -41.77 25.10 14.31
C ASN A 110 -40.30 24.92 13.87
N PRO A 111 -40.06 24.78 12.55
CA PRO A 111 -38.72 24.56 12.05
C PRO A 111 -37.84 25.81 12.23
N LEU A 112 -36.55 25.59 12.41
CA LEU A 112 -35.53 26.62 12.26
C LEU A 112 -34.35 26.05 11.47
N ALA A 113 -33.69 26.92 10.71
CA ALA A 113 -32.40 26.61 10.10
C ALA A 113 -31.30 27.30 10.91
N GLN A 114 -30.21 26.59 11.20
CA GLN A 114 -29.12 27.11 12.03
C GLN A 114 -27.76 26.75 11.43
N LEU A 115 -26.83 27.70 11.39
CA LEU A 115 -25.43 27.44 11.02
C LEU A 115 -24.60 27.22 12.28
N LEU A 116 -24.11 25.99 12.44
CA LEU A 116 -23.28 25.59 13.58
C LEU A 116 -21.81 26.00 13.39
N ASP A 117 -21.04 25.98 14.48
CA ASP A 117 -19.63 26.41 14.51
C ASP A 117 -18.65 25.44 13.85
N ASP A 118 -19.09 24.22 13.52
CA ASP A 118 -18.39 23.28 12.66
C ASP A 118 -18.66 23.53 11.16
N GLY A 119 -19.55 24.47 10.83
CA GLY A 119 -19.95 24.82 9.48
C GLY A 119 -21.15 24.03 8.97
N ASN A 120 -21.77 23.19 9.81
CA ASN A 120 -22.96 22.45 9.42
C ASN A 120 -24.20 23.36 9.46
N LEU A 121 -24.81 23.60 8.30
CA LEU A 121 -26.16 24.15 8.22
C LEU A 121 -27.17 23.04 8.47
N VAL A 122 -27.98 23.17 9.52
CA VAL A 122 -28.97 22.17 9.94
C VAL A 122 -30.38 22.74 9.89
N VAL A 123 -31.37 21.88 9.64
CA VAL A 123 -32.79 22.16 9.87
C VAL A 123 -33.31 21.23 10.95
N ARG A 124 -33.95 21.80 11.97
CA ARG A 124 -34.49 21.08 13.13
C ARG A 124 -35.73 21.77 13.67
N GLU A 125 -36.48 21.05 14.49
CA GLU A 125 -37.53 21.65 15.32
C GLU A 125 -36.91 22.50 16.43
N SER A 126 -37.53 23.62 16.77
CA SER A 126 -36.99 24.55 17.78
C SER A 126 -36.77 23.90 19.15
N ASN A 127 -37.60 22.90 19.48
CA ASN A 127 -37.57 22.15 20.75
C ASN A 127 -36.80 20.83 20.68
N SER A 128 -36.22 20.45 19.53
CA SER A 128 -35.47 19.21 19.35
C SER A 128 -34.00 19.47 19.05
N SER A 129 -33.15 18.56 19.51
CA SER A 129 -31.74 18.49 19.13
C SER A 129 -31.49 17.62 17.90
N GLU A 130 -32.49 16.87 17.44
CA GLU A 130 -32.35 16.02 16.24
C GLU A 130 -32.46 16.84 14.97
N PHE A 131 -31.57 16.54 14.02
CA PHE A 131 -31.54 17.20 12.72
C PHE A 131 -32.44 16.43 11.74
N VAL A 132 -33.31 17.15 11.05
CA VAL A 132 -34.17 16.61 9.99
C VAL A 132 -33.46 16.69 8.64
N TRP A 133 -32.61 17.70 8.49
CA TRP A 133 -31.70 17.85 7.35
C TRP A 133 -30.41 18.52 7.81
N GLN A 134 -29.30 18.18 7.16
CA GLN A 134 -28.00 18.80 7.41
C GLN A 134 -27.16 18.89 6.13
N SER A 135 -26.42 20.00 5.99
CA SER A 135 -25.50 20.21 4.87
C SER A 135 -24.36 19.19 4.82
N PHE A 136 -23.97 18.64 5.98
CA PHE A 136 -22.90 17.63 6.09
C PHE A 136 -23.24 16.31 5.40
N ASP A 137 -24.53 16.02 5.16
CA ASP A 137 -24.96 14.86 4.37
C ASP A 137 -24.82 15.08 2.86
N TYR A 138 -24.58 16.31 2.45
CA TYR A 138 -24.52 16.73 1.05
C TYR A 138 -23.30 17.62 0.79
N PRO A 139 -22.08 17.08 0.98
CA PRO A 139 -20.84 17.78 0.68
C PRO A 139 -20.79 18.28 -0.78
N THR A 140 -19.98 19.32 -1.00
CA THR A 140 -19.67 19.79 -2.36
C THR A 140 -18.36 19.20 -2.84
N ASP A 141 -17.27 19.96 -2.81
CA ASP A 141 -15.92 19.49 -3.14
C ASP A 141 -15.05 19.33 -1.89
N THR A 142 -15.56 19.71 -0.72
CA THR A 142 -14.79 19.89 0.51
C THR A 142 -15.33 19.02 1.66
N LEU A 143 -14.41 18.37 2.38
CA LEU A 143 -14.68 17.69 3.66
C LEU A 143 -14.10 18.53 4.80
N LEU A 144 -14.97 18.99 5.69
CA LEU A 144 -14.60 19.67 6.94
C LEU A 144 -14.37 18.66 8.07
N GLN A 145 -13.76 19.15 9.15
CA GLN A 145 -13.61 18.37 10.38
C GLN A 145 -14.98 17.95 10.91
N GLY A 146 -15.11 16.68 11.32
CA GLY A 146 -16.39 16.11 11.79
C GLY A 146 -17.37 15.67 10.69
N MET A 147 -17.12 16.01 9.42
CA MET A 147 -17.92 15.47 8.31
C MET A 147 -17.59 14.00 8.05
N LYS A 148 -18.62 13.23 7.70
CA LYS A 148 -18.49 11.83 7.27
C LYS A 148 -18.35 11.75 5.75
N LEU A 149 -17.29 11.11 5.27
CA LEU A 149 -17.10 10.73 3.87
C LEU A 149 -17.40 9.24 3.71
N GLY A 150 -18.49 8.90 3.02
CA GLY A 150 -18.93 7.51 2.83
C GLY A 150 -20.42 7.32 2.98
N TRP A 151 -20.83 6.10 3.34
CA TRP A 151 -22.21 5.63 3.25
C TRP A 151 -22.94 5.66 4.60
N ASP A 152 -24.18 6.14 4.58
CA ASP A 152 -25.22 5.66 5.48
C ASP A 152 -26.01 4.58 4.75
N LEU A 153 -25.81 3.34 5.17
CA LEU A 153 -26.38 2.14 4.52
C LEU A 153 -27.86 1.96 4.85
N ARG A 154 -28.36 2.56 5.94
CA ARG A 154 -29.76 2.46 6.35
C ARG A 154 -30.69 3.19 5.38
N ILE A 155 -30.23 4.34 4.86
CA ILE A 155 -30.98 5.20 3.94
C ILE A 155 -30.39 5.23 2.51
N GLY A 156 -29.29 4.52 2.27
CA GLY A 156 -28.62 4.46 0.97
C GLY A 156 -27.95 5.78 0.54
N LEU A 157 -27.56 6.63 1.49
CA LEU A 157 -26.94 7.93 1.23
C LEU A 157 -25.41 7.78 1.11
N ASN A 158 -24.85 8.16 -0.03
CA ASN A 158 -23.39 8.24 -0.22
C ASN A 158 -22.92 9.70 -0.18
N ARG A 159 -22.17 10.05 0.86
CA ARG A 159 -21.52 11.35 1.03
C ARG A 159 -20.20 11.32 0.28
N ASN A 160 -20.11 12.04 -0.84
CA ASN A 160 -18.94 12.08 -1.72
C ASN A 160 -18.48 13.52 -2.00
N LEU A 161 -17.20 13.71 -2.29
CA LEU A 161 -16.70 15.02 -2.71
C LEU A 161 -16.70 15.07 -4.23
N THR A 162 -17.48 15.97 -4.80
CA THR A 162 -17.50 16.24 -6.24
C THR A 162 -16.84 17.59 -6.50
N SER A 163 -15.71 17.54 -7.22
CA SER A 163 -14.94 18.72 -7.65
C SER A 163 -15.82 19.81 -8.27
N TRP A 164 -15.38 21.06 -8.19
CA TRP A 164 -15.94 22.12 -9.04
C TRP A 164 -15.53 21.87 -10.50
N ARG A 165 -16.35 22.34 -11.45
CA ARG A 165 -16.03 22.23 -12.87
C ARG A 165 -14.80 23.05 -13.22
N THR A 166 -14.73 24.27 -12.69
CA THR A 166 -13.57 25.16 -12.79
C THR A 166 -13.46 26.00 -11.52
N LYS A 167 -12.38 26.77 -11.37
CA LYS A 167 -12.21 27.72 -10.26
C LYS A 167 -13.36 28.73 -10.13
N ASP A 168 -13.99 29.11 -11.24
CA ASP A 168 -15.05 30.13 -11.31
C ASP A 168 -16.44 29.53 -11.57
N ASP A 169 -16.53 28.20 -11.67
CA ASP A 169 -17.81 27.49 -11.85
C ASP A 169 -17.92 26.33 -10.83
N PRO A 170 -18.72 26.52 -9.76
CA PRO A 170 -18.90 25.52 -8.72
C PRO A 170 -19.81 24.37 -9.14
N SER A 171 -20.34 24.37 -10.37
CA SER A 171 -21.12 23.25 -10.88
C SER A 171 -20.35 21.92 -10.76
N PRO A 172 -21.04 20.78 -10.61
CA PRO A 172 -20.38 19.48 -10.49
C PRO A 172 -19.39 19.23 -11.64
N GLY A 173 -18.13 19.05 -11.27
CA GLY A 173 -17.01 18.71 -12.16
C GLY A 173 -16.93 17.20 -12.45
N SER A 174 -15.84 16.79 -13.08
CA SER A 174 -15.65 15.41 -13.55
C SER A 174 -15.04 14.46 -12.52
N TYR A 175 -14.44 15.01 -11.45
CA TYR A 175 -13.78 14.21 -10.42
C TYR A 175 -14.64 14.05 -9.18
N ILE A 176 -14.73 12.81 -8.70
CA ILE A 176 -15.51 12.45 -7.51
C ILE A 176 -14.64 11.59 -6.59
N LEU A 177 -14.45 12.02 -5.34
CA LEU A 177 -13.89 11.18 -4.28
C LEU A 177 -15.03 10.55 -3.50
N SER A 178 -15.06 9.22 -3.42
CA SER A 178 -16.11 8.49 -2.69
C SER A 178 -15.58 7.25 -2.00
N MET A 179 -16.33 6.76 -1.01
CA MET A 179 -16.11 5.43 -0.45
C MET A 179 -16.65 4.36 -1.41
N ASP A 180 -15.77 3.56 -2.00
CA ASP A 180 -16.10 2.38 -2.78
C ASP A 180 -16.19 1.17 -1.84
N LEU A 181 -17.27 0.41 -1.96
CA LEU A 181 -17.54 -0.77 -1.14
C LEU A 181 -17.26 -2.09 -1.89
N GLN A 182 -16.75 -2.02 -3.12
CA GLN A 182 -16.43 -3.21 -3.90
C GLN A 182 -15.22 -3.96 -3.35
N GLY A 183 -15.31 -5.28 -3.34
CA GLY A 183 -14.28 -6.17 -2.84
C GLY A 183 -14.42 -6.46 -1.34
N PRO A 184 -13.35 -6.94 -0.69
CA PRO A 184 -13.39 -7.43 0.68
C PRO A 184 -13.43 -6.35 1.76
N GLY A 185 -13.08 -5.11 1.43
CA GLY A 185 -13.03 -4.01 2.37
C GLY A 185 -13.26 -2.67 1.66
N PRO A 186 -13.88 -1.68 2.34
CA PRO A 186 -14.14 -0.38 1.75
C PRO A 186 -12.86 0.41 1.50
N GLN A 187 -12.84 1.24 0.47
CA GLN A 187 -11.69 2.08 0.11
C GLN A 187 -12.13 3.44 -0.41
N LEU A 188 -11.36 4.49 -0.14
CA LEU A 188 -11.56 5.76 -0.81
C LEU A 188 -11.03 5.66 -2.24
N THR A 189 -11.85 6.07 -3.20
CA THR A 189 -11.51 6.05 -4.61
C THR A 189 -11.79 7.41 -5.23
N LEU A 190 -10.81 7.93 -5.95
CA LEU A 190 -11.00 9.10 -6.81
C LEU A 190 -11.36 8.62 -8.21
N TRP A 191 -12.48 9.10 -8.72
CA TRP A 191 -13.04 8.72 -10.01
C TRP A 191 -12.94 9.87 -11.02
N PHE A 192 -12.81 9.52 -12.29
CA PHE A 192 -13.10 10.38 -13.43
C PHE A 192 -14.10 9.66 -14.33
N GLY A 193 -15.37 10.04 -14.27
CA GLY A 193 -16.45 9.22 -14.80
C GLY A 193 -16.46 7.84 -14.12
N SER A 194 -16.32 6.77 -14.90
CA SER A 194 -16.20 5.39 -14.38
C SER A 194 -14.75 4.92 -14.18
N ALA A 195 -13.76 5.72 -14.56
CA ALA A 195 -12.35 5.35 -14.46
C ALA A 195 -11.81 5.70 -13.07
N LYS A 196 -11.17 4.73 -12.40
CA LYS A 196 -10.41 4.98 -11.18
C LYS A 196 -9.16 5.80 -11.53
N LYS A 197 -8.87 6.82 -10.73
CA LYS A 197 -7.68 7.69 -10.83
C LYS A 197 -6.74 7.54 -9.65
N TRP A 198 -7.28 7.14 -8.51
CA TRP A 198 -6.55 6.90 -7.28
C TRP A 198 -7.36 5.97 -6.38
N VAL A 199 -6.70 5.13 -5.60
CA VAL A 199 -7.33 4.29 -4.58
C VAL A 199 -6.51 4.35 -3.30
N SER A 200 -7.17 4.45 -2.15
CA SER A 200 -6.50 4.42 -0.85
C SER A 200 -5.97 3.04 -0.47
N GLY A 201 -6.43 2.01 -1.19
CA GLY A 201 -6.38 0.62 -0.73
C GLY A 201 -7.50 0.31 0.27
N PRO A 202 -7.89 -0.98 0.40
CA PRO A 202 -8.94 -1.42 1.29
C PRO A 202 -8.62 -1.10 2.75
N LEU A 203 -9.68 -0.85 3.50
CA LEU A 203 -9.71 -0.76 4.95
C LEU A 203 -10.18 -2.11 5.48
N PHE A 204 -9.24 -2.96 5.92
CA PHE A 204 -9.56 -4.27 6.50
C PHE A 204 -9.97 -4.17 7.98
N ASP A 205 -9.47 -3.17 8.68
CA ASP A 205 -9.75 -2.87 10.07
C ASP A 205 -9.75 -1.35 10.31
N VAL A 206 -9.82 -0.91 11.56
CA VAL A 206 -9.84 0.52 11.91
C VAL A 206 -8.42 1.16 12.01
N SER A 207 -7.36 0.46 11.60
CA SER A 207 -5.97 0.97 11.67
C SER A 207 -5.65 1.97 10.55
N GLY A 208 -6.34 1.88 9.42
CA GLY A 208 -6.25 2.82 8.30
C GLY A 208 -6.18 2.14 6.93
N PHE A 209 -6.12 2.96 5.89
CA PHE A 209 -6.10 2.48 4.51
C PHE A 209 -4.74 1.87 4.16
N THR A 210 -4.76 0.69 3.52
CA THR A 210 -3.56 -0.12 3.28
C THR A 210 -2.53 0.49 2.34
N ASN A 211 -2.95 1.22 1.30
CA ASN A 211 -2.06 1.86 0.34
C ASN A 211 -1.87 3.37 0.62
N THR A 212 -2.44 3.89 1.72
CA THR A 212 -2.25 5.28 2.15
C THR A 212 -1.98 5.33 3.66
N PRO A 213 -0.91 4.67 4.14
CA PRO A 213 -0.58 4.59 5.56
C PRO A 213 -0.23 5.97 6.15
N GLU A 214 0.16 6.94 5.32
CA GLU A 214 0.53 8.28 5.77
C GLU A 214 -0.62 8.99 6.48
N LEU A 215 -1.87 8.67 6.12
CA LEU A 215 -3.03 9.24 6.81
C LEU A 215 -3.01 8.93 8.31
N SER A 216 -2.60 7.72 8.69
CA SER A 216 -2.51 7.30 10.08
C SER A 216 -1.25 7.81 10.81
N THR A 217 -0.21 8.25 10.08
CA THR A 217 1.05 8.73 10.67
C THR A 217 1.19 10.26 10.71
N LEU A 218 0.23 11.01 10.16
CA LEU A 218 0.27 12.48 10.15
C LEU A 218 0.11 13.06 11.57
N ASN A 219 1.21 13.58 12.12
CA ASN A 219 1.23 14.22 13.44
C ASN A 219 0.25 15.41 13.52
N GLY A 220 -0.44 15.52 14.65
CA GLY A 220 -1.41 16.59 14.91
C GLY A 220 -2.76 16.39 14.23
N PHE A 221 -3.00 15.23 13.63
CA PHE A 221 -4.28 14.86 13.04
C PHE A 221 -4.80 13.55 13.62
N THR A 222 -6.12 13.47 13.71
CA THR A 222 -6.81 12.24 14.12
C THR A 222 -7.73 11.81 12.99
N ASN A 223 -7.76 10.52 12.70
CA ASN A 223 -8.65 9.94 11.70
C ASN A 223 -9.54 8.90 12.38
N TRP A 224 -10.81 8.90 12.00
CA TRP A 224 -11.79 7.93 12.45
C TRP A 224 -12.34 7.17 11.26
N TYR A 225 -12.45 5.87 11.45
CA TYR A 225 -12.98 4.95 10.47
C TYR A 225 -14.11 4.17 11.14
N ASN A 226 -15.22 3.99 10.42
CA ASN A 226 -16.31 3.14 10.86
C ASN A 226 -16.64 2.14 9.75
N ILE A 227 -16.68 0.85 10.12
CA ILE A 227 -17.16 -0.22 9.26
C ILE A 227 -18.23 -0.97 10.06
N SER A 228 -19.49 -0.62 9.85
CA SER A 228 -20.63 -1.32 10.45
C SER A 228 -21.67 -1.67 9.39
N ARG A 229 -22.73 -2.38 9.82
CA ARG A 229 -23.89 -2.67 8.95
C ARG A 229 -24.73 -1.44 8.64
N ASP A 230 -24.62 -0.39 9.46
CA ASP A 230 -25.44 0.81 9.37
C ASP A 230 -24.73 1.94 8.63
N GLU A 231 -23.43 2.11 8.82
CA GLU A 231 -22.66 3.17 8.21
C GLU A 231 -21.23 2.73 7.91
N VAL A 232 -20.67 3.23 6.80
CA VAL A 232 -19.26 3.03 6.43
C VAL A 232 -18.67 4.37 6.06
N TYR A 233 -17.77 4.92 6.88
CA TYR A 233 -17.25 6.27 6.62
C TYR A 233 -15.82 6.49 7.11
N TYR A 234 -15.19 7.49 6.50
CA TYR A 234 -13.99 8.17 6.96
C TYR A 234 -14.35 9.55 7.51
N MET A 235 -13.70 9.95 8.60
CA MET A 235 -13.81 11.26 9.20
C MET A 235 -12.44 11.68 9.75
N PHE A 236 -12.18 12.98 9.85
CA PHE A 236 -10.93 13.48 10.40
C PHE A 236 -11.14 14.64 11.37
N GLY A 237 -10.11 14.88 12.17
CA GLY A 237 -9.97 16.03 13.07
C GLY A 237 -8.50 16.44 13.20
N THR A 238 -8.27 17.46 14.01
CA THR A 238 -6.96 18.00 14.36
C THR A 238 -6.72 17.89 15.87
N GLY A 239 -5.45 17.89 16.29
CA GLY A 239 -5.09 17.83 17.71
C GLY A 239 -5.58 19.04 18.51
N ASN A 240 -5.73 20.20 17.88
CA ASN A 240 -6.43 21.35 18.44
C ASN A 240 -7.70 21.62 17.62
N PRO A 241 -8.91 21.36 18.17
CA PRO A 241 -10.18 21.50 17.46
C PRO A 241 -10.45 22.88 16.86
N LYS A 242 -9.78 23.94 17.33
CA LYS A 242 -9.90 25.29 16.77
C LYS A 242 -9.10 25.50 15.48
N SER A 243 -8.15 24.61 15.18
CA SER A 243 -7.33 24.70 13.97
C SER A 243 -8.20 24.46 12.75
N LEU A 244 -8.08 25.31 11.73
CA LEU A 244 -8.85 25.12 10.50
C LEU A 244 -8.12 24.16 9.58
N SER A 245 -8.75 23.03 9.28
CA SER A 245 -8.26 22.08 8.27
C SER A 245 -9.41 21.54 7.43
N ARG A 246 -9.14 21.24 6.18
CA ARG A 246 -10.12 20.71 5.21
C ARG A 246 -9.45 19.79 4.19
N TRP A 247 -10.23 18.90 3.61
CA TRP A 247 -9.87 18.24 2.36
C TRP A 247 -10.66 18.85 1.21
N THR A 248 -10.05 19.03 0.05
CA THR A 248 -10.77 19.52 -1.13
C THR A 248 -10.37 18.75 -2.38
N ALA A 249 -11.37 18.26 -3.12
CA ALA A 249 -11.19 17.65 -4.44
C ALA A 249 -11.27 18.74 -5.52
N ASN A 250 -10.17 19.02 -6.20
CA ASN A 250 -10.10 20.09 -7.19
C ASN A 250 -10.39 19.61 -8.63
N GLN A 251 -10.54 20.55 -9.55
CA GLN A 251 -10.86 20.29 -10.96
C GLN A 251 -9.75 19.57 -11.75
N PHE A 252 -8.56 19.41 -11.17
CA PHE A 252 -7.43 18.73 -11.80
C PHE A 252 -7.31 17.26 -11.36
N GLY A 253 -8.27 16.75 -10.59
CA GLY A 253 -8.22 15.39 -10.07
C GLY A 253 -7.18 15.23 -8.96
N LYS A 254 -6.99 16.27 -8.15
CA LYS A 254 -6.22 16.19 -6.92
C LYS A 254 -7.12 16.37 -5.71
N VAL A 255 -6.81 15.64 -4.64
CA VAL A 255 -7.44 15.77 -3.33
C VAL A 255 -6.38 16.30 -2.37
N GLU A 256 -6.61 17.50 -1.89
CA GLU A 256 -5.65 18.24 -1.08
C GLU A 256 -6.15 18.34 0.35
N ARG A 257 -5.33 17.92 1.32
CA ARG A 257 -5.53 18.23 2.73
C ARG A 257 -4.78 19.52 3.06
N LEU A 258 -5.50 20.51 3.53
CA LEU A 258 -5.00 21.85 3.80
C LEU A 258 -5.14 22.16 5.30
N LEU A 259 -4.14 22.86 5.85
CA LEU A 259 -4.14 23.39 7.22
C LEU A 259 -3.94 24.90 7.15
N TRP A 260 -4.80 25.67 7.80
CA TRP A 260 -4.67 27.12 7.83
C TRP A 260 -3.51 27.53 8.74
N ASN A 261 -2.60 28.34 8.20
CA ASN A 261 -1.53 28.95 8.95
C ASN A 261 -1.88 30.41 9.24
N GLU A 262 -2.22 30.70 10.50
CA GLU A 262 -2.60 32.05 10.94
C GLU A 262 -1.46 33.06 10.80
N SER A 263 -0.21 32.66 11.04
CA SER A 263 0.94 33.58 11.05
C SER A 263 1.23 34.22 9.70
N ILE A 264 0.91 33.51 8.61
CA ILE A 264 1.13 33.97 7.23
C ILE A 264 -0.16 34.07 6.43
N SER A 265 -1.32 33.85 7.08
CA SER A 265 -2.66 33.95 6.48
C SER A 265 -2.81 33.17 5.17
N MET A 266 -2.36 31.91 5.15
CA MET A 266 -2.48 31.04 3.98
C MET A 266 -2.79 29.58 4.33
N TRP A 267 -3.35 28.87 3.36
CA TRP A 267 -3.52 27.42 3.44
C TRP A 267 -2.21 26.70 3.12
N ASN A 268 -1.68 25.96 4.09
CA ASN A 268 -0.55 25.07 3.88
C ASN A 268 -1.03 23.70 3.39
N LEU A 269 -0.39 23.20 2.34
CA LEU A 269 -0.63 21.85 1.81
C LEU A 269 0.03 20.81 2.73
N VAL A 270 -0.80 19.97 3.35
CA VAL A 270 -0.35 18.89 4.25
C VAL A 270 -0.21 17.58 3.48
N LEU A 271 -1.18 17.28 2.62
CA LEU A 271 -1.22 16.07 1.81
C LEU A 271 -1.83 16.39 0.45
N ASN A 272 -1.33 15.74 -0.59
CA ASN A 272 -1.84 15.83 -1.94
C ASN A 272 -1.98 14.42 -2.52
N LEU A 273 -3.16 14.06 -3.03
CA LEU A 273 -3.46 12.73 -3.57
C LEU A 273 -4.01 12.84 -5.00
N PRO A 274 -3.51 12.07 -5.99
CA PRO A 274 -2.29 11.26 -5.92
C PRO A 274 -1.03 12.08 -5.67
N LYS A 275 -0.12 11.55 -4.84
CA LYS A 275 1.14 12.21 -4.45
C LYS A 275 2.26 12.11 -5.50
N SER A 276 2.21 11.09 -6.34
CA SER A 276 3.22 10.80 -7.35
C SER A 276 2.64 9.96 -8.49
N GLN A 277 3.44 9.69 -9.52
CA GLN A 277 3.03 8.85 -10.66
C GLN A 277 2.64 7.43 -10.22
N CYS A 278 3.34 6.82 -9.25
CA CYS A 278 3.03 5.48 -8.76
C CYS A 278 1.81 5.39 -7.84
N ASP A 279 1.32 6.54 -7.37
CA ASP A 279 0.10 6.63 -6.57
C ASP A 279 -1.14 6.74 -7.47
N GLU A 280 -0.98 7.09 -8.75
CA GLU A 280 -2.07 7.03 -9.71
C GLU A 280 -2.59 5.59 -9.85
N TYR A 281 -3.86 5.43 -10.25
CA TYR A 281 -4.42 4.11 -10.42
C TYR A 281 -3.79 3.38 -11.63
N SER A 282 -3.00 2.35 -11.33
CA SER A 282 -2.42 1.42 -12.31
C SER A 282 -1.60 2.06 -13.45
N PRO A 283 -0.59 2.90 -13.15
CA PRO A 283 0.25 3.54 -14.17
C PRO A 283 1.04 2.54 -15.02
N CYS A 284 1.33 1.34 -14.50
CA CYS A 284 2.13 0.31 -15.18
C CYS A 284 1.31 -0.87 -15.71
N GLY A 285 -0.02 -0.77 -15.70
CA GLY A 285 -0.92 -1.81 -16.16
C GLY A 285 -0.88 -3.12 -15.33
N PRO A 286 -1.59 -4.17 -15.78
CA PRO A 286 -1.62 -5.46 -15.10
C PRO A 286 -0.24 -6.11 -15.03
N TYR A 287 0.11 -6.66 -13.86
CA TYR A 287 1.42 -7.30 -13.58
C TYR A 287 2.65 -6.41 -13.83
N GLY A 288 2.45 -5.11 -13.99
CA GLY A 288 3.51 -4.11 -13.96
C GLY A 288 3.81 -3.69 -12.52
N LEU A 289 5.09 -3.45 -12.25
CA LEU A 289 5.61 -2.89 -11.02
C LEU A 289 5.97 -1.42 -11.26
N CYS A 290 5.38 -0.53 -10.47
CA CYS A 290 5.74 0.90 -10.45
C CYS A 290 6.80 1.17 -9.40
N ASP A 291 7.94 1.73 -9.78
CA ASP A 291 8.99 2.15 -8.86
C ASP A 291 9.54 3.52 -9.24
N LEU A 292 9.35 4.50 -8.36
CA LEU A 292 9.84 5.87 -8.57
C LEU A 292 11.36 5.98 -8.59
N ASN A 293 12.06 4.98 -8.03
CA ASN A 293 13.53 4.94 -8.04
C ASN A 293 14.09 4.28 -9.30
N SER A 294 13.22 3.71 -10.15
CA SER A 294 13.61 3.04 -11.38
C SER A 294 13.43 3.94 -12.61
N SER A 295 14.26 3.71 -13.64
CA SER A 295 14.14 4.38 -14.94
C SER A 295 14.26 3.33 -16.05
N PRO A 296 13.17 3.00 -16.76
CA PRO A 296 11.82 3.57 -16.65
C PRO A 296 11.11 3.23 -15.33
N VAL A 297 10.13 4.07 -14.94
CA VAL A 297 9.33 3.91 -13.70
C VAL A 297 8.56 2.58 -13.67
N CYS A 298 8.15 2.09 -14.85
CA CYS A 298 7.43 0.83 -14.99
C CYS A 298 8.35 -0.29 -15.46
N SER A 299 8.32 -1.40 -14.73
CA SER A 299 8.95 -2.67 -15.10
C SER A 299 7.95 -3.81 -14.97
N CYS A 300 8.14 -4.91 -15.70
CA CYS A 300 7.35 -6.11 -15.42
C CYS A 300 7.82 -6.78 -14.13
N LEU A 301 6.88 -7.38 -13.40
CA LEU A 301 7.22 -8.29 -12.31
C LEU A 301 8.16 -9.40 -12.83
N GLN A 302 9.08 -9.87 -11.98
CA GLN A 302 9.96 -10.98 -12.36
C GLN A 302 9.13 -12.21 -12.77
N GLY A 303 9.55 -12.91 -13.83
CA GLY A 303 8.75 -13.98 -14.47
C GLY A 303 7.68 -13.48 -15.45
N PHE A 304 7.58 -12.17 -15.70
CA PHE A 304 6.69 -11.56 -16.68
C PHE A 304 7.47 -10.78 -17.74
N ARG A 305 6.83 -10.57 -18.89
CA ARG A 305 7.32 -9.76 -20.01
C ARG A 305 6.25 -8.79 -20.51
N PRO A 306 6.61 -7.68 -21.18
CA PRO A 306 5.63 -6.75 -21.74
C PRO A 306 4.65 -7.46 -22.65
N LYS A 307 3.36 -7.11 -22.54
CA LYS A 307 2.33 -7.62 -23.45
C LYS A 307 2.54 -7.12 -24.89
N SER A 308 2.97 -5.86 -25.02
CA SER A 308 3.35 -5.22 -26.27
C SER A 308 4.71 -4.54 -26.10
N GLN A 309 5.74 -5.03 -26.79
CA GLN A 309 7.07 -4.43 -26.72
C GLN A 309 7.08 -3.03 -27.36
N GLN A 310 6.29 -2.83 -28.42
CA GLN A 310 6.20 -1.55 -29.12
C GLN A 310 5.65 -0.43 -28.23
N GLU A 311 4.61 -0.71 -27.44
CA GLU A 311 4.06 0.25 -26.47
C GLU A 311 5.07 0.53 -25.36
N TRP A 312 5.73 -0.52 -24.85
CA TRP A 312 6.74 -0.40 -23.80
C TRP A 312 7.93 0.48 -24.21
N ASP A 313 8.40 0.32 -25.46
CA ASP A 313 9.48 1.14 -26.04
C ASP A 313 9.07 2.61 -26.19
N GLN A 314 7.77 2.89 -26.30
CA GLN A 314 7.18 4.24 -26.33
C GLN A 314 6.84 4.78 -24.94
N ARG A 315 7.19 4.06 -23.87
CA ARG A 315 6.84 4.36 -22.47
C ARG A 315 5.34 4.30 -22.18
N ASP A 316 4.61 3.53 -22.98
CA ASP A 316 3.23 3.17 -22.69
C ASP A 316 3.19 1.78 -22.04
N ALA A 317 2.94 1.76 -20.74
CA ALA A 317 2.82 0.54 -19.96
C ALA A 317 1.36 0.12 -19.71
N SER A 318 0.38 0.78 -20.33
CA SER A 318 -1.05 0.58 -20.05
C SER A 318 -1.53 -0.86 -20.29
N SER A 319 -0.99 -1.54 -21.31
CA SER A 319 -1.27 -2.95 -21.59
C SER A 319 -0.69 -3.92 -20.55
N GLY A 320 0.23 -3.45 -19.71
CA GLY A 320 0.90 -4.25 -18.69
C GLY A 320 1.75 -5.39 -19.23
N CYS A 321 1.83 -6.45 -18.44
CA CYS A 321 2.72 -7.58 -18.64
C CYS A 321 1.97 -8.91 -18.65
N VAL A 322 2.59 -9.92 -19.24
CA VAL A 322 2.09 -11.29 -19.29
C VAL A 322 3.15 -12.26 -18.78
N ARG A 323 2.73 -13.39 -18.20
CA ARG A 323 3.66 -14.43 -17.74
C ARG A 323 4.52 -14.92 -18.90
N VAL A 324 5.80 -15.18 -18.61
CA VAL A 324 6.70 -15.80 -19.57
C VAL A 324 6.31 -17.26 -19.78
N THR A 325 6.13 -18.00 -18.68
CA THR A 325 5.76 -19.41 -18.69
C THR A 325 4.32 -19.61 -18.19
N ALA A 326 3.56 -20.48 -18.86
CA ALA A 326 2.20 -20.82 -18.44
C ALA A 326 2.23 -21.61 -17.11
N LEU A 327 1.20 -21.39 -16.28
CA LEU A 327 1.04 -22.10 -15.02
C LEU A 327 0.66 -23.57 -15.26
N ASP A 328 1.13 -24.45 -14.38
CA ASP A 328 0.78 -25.87 -14.33
C ASP A 328 0.06 -26.21 -13.01
N CYS A 329 -1.17 -25.70 -12.90
CA CYS A 329 -2.00 -25.94 -11.74
C CYS A 329 -2.41 -27.42 -11.59
N LYS A 330 -2.54 -28.17 -12.70
CA LYS A 330 -2.99 -29.57 -12.68
C LYS A 330 -2.03 -30.44 -11.89
N ASN A 331 -0.73 -30.26 -12.13
CA ASN A 331 0.32 -30.99 -11.41
C ASN A 331 0.69 -30.33 -10.07
N ARG A 332 0.10 -29.17 -9.75
CA ARG A 332 0.32 -28.40 -8.50
C ARG A 332 1.80 -28.11 -8.22
N ILE A 333 2.56 -27.86 -9.29
CA ILE A 333 3.99 -27.55 -9.22
C ILE A 333 4.26 -26.03 -9.21
N ASP A 334 3.25 -25.21 -9.48
CA ASP A 334 3.35 -23.76 -9.36
C ASP A 334 3.86 -23.34 -7.97
N GLY A 335 4.48 -22.18 -7.90
CA GLY A 335 4.85 -21.55 -6.64
C GLY A 335 4.60 -20.06 -6.67
N PHE A 336 5.26 -19.35 -5.76
CA PHE A 336 5.09 -17.92 -5.61
C PHE A 336 6.41 -17.21 -5.52
N MET A 337 6.45 -16.05 -6.16
CA MET A 337 7.51 -15.07 -6.01
C MET A 337 7.01 -13.97 -5.08
N ASN A 338 7.87 -13.55 -4.16
CA ASN A 338 7.58 -12.47 -3.22
C ASN A 338 7.95 -11.12 -3.84
N VAL A 339 7.01 -10.19 -3.83
CA VAL A 339 7.24 -8.77 -4.09
C VAL A 339 7.19 -8.07 -2.74
N THR A 340 8.35 -7.70 -2.21
CA THR A 340 8.47 -7.10 -0.88
C THR A 340 8.13 -5.62 -0.90
N HIS A 341 7.64 -5.11 0.23
CA HIS A 341 7.29 -3.68 0.39
C HIS A 341 6.42 -3.12 -0.76
N ALA A 342 5.44 -3.90 -1.20
CA ALA A 342 4.56 -3.53 -2.29
C ALA A 342 3.26 -2.85 -1.81
N SER A 343 2.68 -1.99 -2.64
CA SER A 343 1.26 -1.65 -2.54
C SER A 343 0.40 -2.89 -2.81
N LEU A 344 -0.69 -3.03 -2.06
CA LEU A 344 -1.63 -4.11 -2.33
C LEU A 344 -2.32 -3.88 -3.68
N PRO A 345 -2.40 -4.90 -4.54
CA PRO A 345 -3.16 -4.82 -5.78
C PRO A 345 -4.64 -4.53 -5.53
N ASP A 346 -5.33 -4.00 -6.54
CA ASP A 346 -6.78 -3.72 -6.48
C ASP A 346 -7.55 -4.94 -5.98
N THR A 347 -8.31 -4.76 -4.90
CA THR A 347 -9.02 -5.83 -4.22
C THR A 347 -10.47 -5.97 -4.67
N ALA A 348 -10.94 -5.24 -5.69
CA ALA A 348 -12.33 -5.30 -6.13
C ALA A 348 -12.83 -6.73 -6.44
N LEU A 349 -11.96 -7.62 -6.94
CA LEU A 349 -12.24 -9.02 -7.24
C LEU A 349 -11.47 -10.00 -6.34
N ALA A 350 -10.91 -9.52 -5.22
CA ALA A 350 -10.20 -10.35 -4.26
C ALA A 350 -11.14 -10.93 -3.20
N THR A 351 -10.74 -12.05 -2.59
CA THR A 351 -11.41 -12.62 -1.42
C THR A 351 -10.58 -12.41 -0.17
N PHE A 352 -11.23 -12.13 0.95
CA PHE A 352 -10.60 -11.93 2.25
C PHE A 352 -11.02 -12.99 3.26
N HIS A 353 -10.05 -13.46 4.04
CA HIS A 353 -10.22 -14.39 5.15
C HIS A 353 -9.47 -13.84 6.36
N ASP A 354 -10.18 -13.55 7.45
CA ASP A 354 -9.67 -12.89 8.65
C ASP A 354 -8.78 -13.76 9.55
N THR A 355 -9.03 -15.07 9.58
CA THR A 355 -8.55 -15.98 10.64
C THR A 355 -7.44 -16.92 10.20
N ILE A 356 -7.12 -16.98 8.90
CA ILE A 356 -6.18 -17.97 8.37
C ILE A 356 -4.76 -17.41 8.32
N SER A 357 -3.78 -18.29 8.53
CA SER A 357 -2.36 -17.93 8.46
C SER A 357 -1.91 -17.72 7.02
N LEU A 358 -0.76 -17.07 6.84
CA LEU A 358 -0.13 -16.88 5.52
C LEU A 358 0.17 -18.22 4.82
N ASP A 359 0.56 -19.26 5.56
CA ASP A 359 0.75 -20.60 4.99
C ASP A 359 -0.55 -21.24 4.52
N GLN A 360 -1.64 -21.08 5.29
CA GLN A 360 -2.96 -21.54 4.88
C GLN A 360 -3.46 -20.76 3.66
N CYS A 361 -3.14 -19.45 3.59
CA CYS A 361 -3.40 -18.60 2.43
C CYS A 361 -2.69 -19.13 1.17
N ARG A 362 -1.40 -19.47 1.30
CA ARG A 362 -0.59 -20.11 0.25
C ARG A 362 -1.23 -21.40 -0.25
N GLN A 363 -1.62 -22.31 0.65
CA GLN A 363 -2.23 -23.59 0.28
C GLN A 363 -3.60 -23.42 -0.41
N LYS A 364 -4.43 -22.47 0.06
CA LYS A 364 -5.69 -22.13 -0.61
C LYS A 364 -5.47 -21.59 -2.01
N CYS A 365 -4.48 -20.71 -2.18
CA CYS A 365 -4.14 -20.17 -3.50
C CYS A 365 -3.62 -21.27 -4.45
N LEU A 366 -2.77 -22.19 -4.00
CA LEU A 366 -2.28 -23.31 -4.83
C LEU A 366 -3.40 -24.24 -5.30
N THR A 367 -4.37 -24.51 -4.41
CA THR A 367 -5.50 -25.39 -4.74
C THR A 367 -6.53 -24.73 -5.66
N ASN A 368 -6.60 -23.40 -5.68
CA ASN A 368 -7.44 -22.64 -6.60
C ASN A 368 -6.68 -22.29 -7.89
N CYS A 369 -6.97 -22.94 -9.01
CA CYS A 369 -6.28 -22.68 -10.28
C CYS A 369 -6.50 -21.28 -10.86
N SER A 370 -7.54 -20.56 -10.42
CA SER A 370 -7.75 -19.16 -10.81
C SER A 370 -6.95 -18.19 -9.96
N CYS A 371 -6.35 -18.64 -8.85
CA CYS A 371 -5.57 -17.76 -7.98
C CYS A 371 -4.33 -17.23 -8.71
N THR A 372 -4.16 -15.92 -8.72
CA THR A 372 -3.03 -15.22 -9.36
C THR A 372 -2.00 -14.72 -8.34
N GLY A 373 -2.38 -14.58 -7.08
CA GLY A 373 -1.51 -14.23 -5.97
C GLY A 373 -2.24 -14.10 -4.64
N TYR A 374 -1.49 -13.92 -3.56
CA TYR A 374 -2.02 -13.72 -2.22
C TYR A 374 -1.13 -12.79 -1.38
N ALA A 375 -1.67 -12.27 -0.29
CA ALA A 375 -0.95 -11.44 0.67
C ALA A 375 -1.58 -11.55 2.06
N SER A 376 -0.89 -11.08 3.09
CA SER A 376 -1.50 -10.91 4.41
C SER A 376 -2.39 -9.68 4.46
N ALA A 377 -3.52 -9.80 5.15
CA ALA A 377 -4.50 -8.72 5.29
C ALA A 377 -4.13 -7.71 6.40
N ASP A 378 -3.21 -8.05 7.28
CA ASP A 378 -2.68 -7.20 8.35
C ASP A 378 -1.14 -7.20 8.34
N ILE A 379 -0.53 -6.12 8.84
CA ILE A 379 0.92 -5.97 8.96
C ILE A 379 1.54 -6.98 9.93
N TYR A 380 0.77 -7.51 10.88
CA TYR A 380 1.23 -8.55 11.82
C TYR A 380 1.17 -9.98 11.22
N GLY A 381 0.84 -10.12 9.93
CA GLY A 381 0.77 -11.42 9.26
C GLY A 381 -0.55 -12.16 9.51
N SER A 382 -1.57 -11.47 10.02
CA SER A 382 -2.90 -12.02 10.27
C SER A 382 -3.84 -11.80 9.08
N GLY A 383 -4.74 -12.75 8.84
CA GLY A 383 -5.65 -12.73 7.69
C GLY A 383 -4.96 -12.87 6.33
N CYS A 384 -5.78 -13.07 5.31
CA CYS A 384 -5.38 -13.49 3.98
C CYS A 384 -6.25 -12.83 2.91
N VAL A 385 -5.58 -12.25 1.91
CA VAL A 385 -6.21 -11.72 0.70
C VAL A 385 -5.76 -12.57 -0.48
N ILE A 386 -6.70 -13.06 -1.27
CA ILE A 386 -6.45 -13.89 -2.45
C ILE A 386 -7.05 -13.22 -3.68
N TRP A 387 -6.23 -13.04 -4.72
CA TRP A 387 -6.68 -12.51 -6.01
C TRP A 387 -6.93 -13.64 -7.00
N VAL A 388 -8.01 -13.50 -7.79
CA VAL A 388 -8.36 -14.41 -8.89
C VAL A 388 -8.40 -13.71 -10.25
N SER A 389 -8.11 -12.41 -10.28
CA SER A 389 -7.98 -11.58 -11.49
C SER A 389 -6.52 -11.21 -11.74
N GLU A 390 -6.27 -10.48 -12.82
CA GLU A 390 -4.96 -9.86 -13.02
C GLU A 390 -4.63 -8.93 -11.84
N LEU A 391 -3.35 -8.88 -11.46
CA LEU A 391 -2.88 -8.02 -10.37
C LEU A 391 -2.62 -6.63 -10.92
N VAL A 392 -3.30 -5.63 -10.37
CA VAL A 392 -3.31 -4.26 -10.88
C VAL A 392 -2.94 -3.31 -9.75
N GLY A 393 -2.08 -2.33 -10.01
CA GLY A 393 -1.68 -1.34 -9.00
C GLY A 393 -0.58 -1.79 -8.04
N VAL A 394 0.32 -2.68 -8.50
CA VAL A 394 1.50 -3.09 -7.73
C VAL A 394 2.61 -2.05 -7.92
N GLY A 395 3.12 -1.52 -6.81
CA GLY A 395 4.21 -0.55 -6.81
C GLY A 395 5.08 -0.68 -5.57
N THR A 396 6.31 -0.23 -5.64
CA THR A 396 7.22 -0.16 -4.49
C THR A 396 6.83 1.00 -3.60
N VAL A 397 6.75 0.76 -2.29
CA VAL A 397 6.50 1.82 -1.32
C VAL A 397 7.59 1.82 -0.26
N SER A 398 8.05 3.02 0.11
CA SER A 398 9.11 3.17 1.11
C SER A 398 8.62 2.94 2.54
N TYR A 399 7.30 3.01 2.78
CA TYR A 399 6.70 2.86 4.11
C TYR A 399 5.33 2.18 4.01
N GLY A 400 5.02 1.31 4.97
CA GLY A 400 3.72 0.62 5.08
C GLY A 400 3.44 -0.44 4.00
N GLY A 401 4.43 -0.73 3.14
CA GLY A 401 4.32 -1.76 2.11
C GLY A 401 4.18 -3.16 2.67
N ARG A 402 3.62 -4.05 1.86
CA ARG A 402 3.30 -5.42 2.21
C ARG A 402 3.89 -6.40 1.21
N ASP A 403 4.15 -7.60 1.68
CA ASP A 403 4.62 -8.69 0.84
C ASP A 403 3.45 -9.27 0.04
N VAL A 404 3.59 -9.23 -1.29
CA VAL A 404 2.62 -9.78 -2.24
C VAL A 404 3.23 -10.99 -2.93
N TYR A 405 2.59 -12.14 -2.78
CA TYR A 405 3.05 -13.42 -3.31
C TYR A 405 2.36 -13.70 -4.65
N VAL A 406 3.10 -13.54 -5.74
CA VAL A 406 2.59 -13.64 -7.11
C VAL A 406 2.83 -15.05 -7.65
N ARG A 407 1.79 -15.70 -8.19
CA ARG A 407 1.86 -17.07 -8.68
C ARG A 407 2.65 -17.17 -9.98
N LEU A 408 3.64 -18.07 -10.00
CA LEU A 408 4.52 -18.37 -11.14
C LEU A 408 4.69 -19.88 -11.36
N ALA A 409 5.09 -20.25 -12.57
CA ALA A 409 5.46 -21.62 -12.91
C ALA A 409 6.76 -22.01 -12.17
N SER A 410 6.90 -23.30 -11.84
CA SER A 410 8.11 -23.84 -11.17
C SER A 410 9.41 -23.54 -11.93
N ALA A 411 9.37 -23.60 -13.26
CA ALA A 411 10.53 -23.34 -14.11
C ALA A 411 11.06 -21.90 -13.95
N ASP A 412 10.15 -20.91 -13.91
CA ASP A 412 10.54 -19.51 -13.72
C ASP A 412 11.11 -19.29 -12.32
N LEU A 413 10.53 -19.93 -11.30
CA LEU A 413 11.03 -19.86 -9.92
C LEU A 413 12.41 -20.48 -9.78
N ALA A 414 12.64 -21.63 -10.41
CA ALA A 414 13.95 -22.28 -10.42
C ALA A 414 15.01 -21.40 -11.12
N PHE A 415 14.63 -20.76 -12.22
CA PHE A 415 15.49 -19.82 -12.95
C PHE A 415 15.83 -18.58 -12.10
N ILE A 416 14.85 -17.98 -11.42
CA ILE A 416 15.04 -16.82 -10.53
C ILE A 416 15.95 -17.20 -9.36
N ALA A 417 15.67 -18.32 -8.69
CA ALA A 417 16.48 -18.80 -7.57
C ALA A 417 17.94 -19.07 -7.98
N HIS A 418 18.16 -19.61 -9.18
CA HIS A 418 19.50 -19.80 -9.73
C HIS A 418 20.24 -18.49 -9.93
N HIS A 419 19.61 -17.48 -10.53
CA HIS A 419 20.24 -16.19 -10.79
C HIS A 419 20.54 -15.42 -9.50
N GLN A 420 19.64 -15.46 -8.52
CA GLN A 420 19.86 -14.84 -7.23
C GLN A 420 21.03 -15.49 -6.50
N LEU A 421 21.10 -16.83 -6.50
CA LEU A 421 22.22 -17.57 -5.92
C LEU A 421 23.56 -17.20 -6.57
N GLU A 422 23.63 -17.13 -7.89
CA GLU A 422 24.86 -16.70 -8.57
C GLU A 422 25.27 -15.27 -8.22
N LYS A 423 24.29 -14.36 -8.08
CA LYS A 423 24.56 -12.97 -7.70
C LYS A 423 25.08 -12.89 -6.26
N ASP A 424 24.46 -13.62 -5.34
CA ASP A 424 24.88 -13.67 -3.94
C ASP A 424 26.31 -14.23 -3.81
N ILE A 425 26.66 -15.25 -4.59
CA ILE A 425 28.01 -15.82 -4.61
C ILE A 425 29.03 -14.86 -5.23
N ARG A 426 28.68 -14.15 -6.31
CA ARG A 426 29.59 -13.18 -6.96
C ARG A 426 29.76 -11.88 -6.17
N GLY A 427 28.77 -11.49 -5.37
CA GLY A 427 28.78 -10.24 -4.59
C GLY A 427 29.54 -10.32 -3.27
N ASP A 428 29.98 -11.52 -2.86
CA ASP A 428 30.83 -11.71 -1.69
C ASP A 428 32.31 -11.70 -2.13
N ASP A 429 32.91 -10.51 -2.17
CA ASP A 429 34.32 -10.31 -2.57
C ASP A 429 35.32 -11.08 -1.66
N GLU A 430 34.89 -11.58 -0.50
CA GLU A 430 35.70 -12.42 0.40
C GLU A 430 35.68 -13.91 0.02
N LEU A 431 34.86 -14.33 -0.94
CA LEU A 431 34.71 -15.73 -1.30
C LEU A 431 35.79 -16.18 -2.29
N GLU A 432 36.96 -16.59 -1.79
CA GLU A 432 38.05 -17.18 -2.59
C GLU A 432 37.77 -18.64 -3.02
N LEU A 433 36.57 -18.94 -3.54
CA LEU A 433 36.19 -20.30 -3.93
C LEU A 433 35.92 -20.43 -5.44
N PRO A 434 36.66 -21.27 -6.19
CA PRO A 434 36.51 -21.36 -7.64
C PRO A 434 35.25 -22.12 -8.07
N GLN A 435 34.53 -21.58 -9.05
CA GLN A 435 33.49 -22.30 -9.79
C GLN A 435 34.12 -23.19 -10.86
N LEU A 436 33.95 -24.51 -10.75
CA LEU A 436 34.37 -25.48 -11.76
C LEU A 436 33.29 -25.64 -12.83
N GLN A 437 33.72 -25.83 -14.07
CA GLN A 437 32.82 -26.12 -15.19
C GLN A 437 32.24 -27.53 -15.08
N TRP A 438 30.98 -27.69 -15.51
CA TRP A 438 30.31 -29.00 -15.57
C TRP A 438 31.14 -30.06 -16.29
N SER A 439 31.71 -29.70 -17.45
CA SER A 439 32.55 -30.58 -18.25
C SER A 439 33.78 -31.08 -17.48
N THR A 440 34.42 -30.22 -16.69
CA THR A 440 35.56 -30.57 -15.84
C THR A 440 35.17 -31.56 -14.75
N VAL A 441 34.04 -31.33 -14.06
CA VAL A 441 33.57 -32.22 -12.99
C VAL A 441 33.10 -33.57 -13.55
N MET A 442 32.41 -33.55 -14.69
CA MET A 442 31.98 -34.75 -15.40
C MET A 442 33.20 -35.57 -15.86
N ALA A 443 34.23 -34.94 -16.44
CA ALA A 443 35.46 -35.63 -16.82
C ALA A 443 36.17 -36.22 -15.60
N ALA A 444 36.31 -35.44 -14.52
CA ALA A 444 37.00 -35.85 -13.30
C ALA A 444 36.35 -37.05 -12.61
N THR A 445 35.03 -37.17 -12.69
CA THR A 445 34.23 -38.26 -12.08
C THR A 445 33.96 -39.42 -13.04
N ARG A 446 34.50 -39.38 -14.27
CA ARG A 446 34.19 -40.33 -15.36
C ARG A 446 32.69 -40.43 -15.63
N ASN A 447 32.06 -39.28 -15.83
CA ASN A 447 30.62 -39.15 -16.01
C ASN A 447 29.81 -39.75 -14.84
N PHE A 448 30.24 -39.46 -13.61
CA PHE A 448 29.58 -39.93 -12.37
C PHE A 448 29.42 -41.46 -12.32
N ALA A 449 30.47 -42.19 -12.73
CA ALA A 449 30.47 -43.64 -12.79
C ALA A 449 30.16 -44.26 -11.41
N ALA A 450 29.37 -45.35 -11.39
CA ALA A 450 28.90 -45.96 -10.15
C ALA A 450 30.05 -46.50 -9.29
N GLU A 451 31.13 -46.98 -9.92
CA GLU A 451 32.36 -47.44 -9.27
C GLU A 451 33.12 -46.33 -8.52
N ASN A 452 32.84 -45.06 -8.82
CA ASN A 452 33.45 -43.92 -8.14
C ASN A 452 32.63 -43.45 -6.92
N ILE A 453 31.51 -44.08 -6.57
CA ILE A 453 30.71 -43.66 -5.42
C ILE A 453 31.48 -43.95 -4.12
N LEU A 454 31.74 -42.90 -3.34
CA LEU A 454 32.34 -42.97 -2.01
C LEU A 454 31.28 -43.19 -0.92
N GLY A 455 30.06 -42.71 -1.15
CA GLY A 455 28.95 -42.85 -0.22
C GLY A 455 27.66 -42.23 -0.76
N LYS A 456 26.53 -42.62 -0.18
CA LYS A 456 25.20 -42.09 -0.52
C LYS A 456 24.40 -41.87 0.76
N GLY A 457 23.90 -40.65 0.97
CA GLY A 457 23.06 -40.29 2.11
C GLY A 457 21.83 -39.48 1.68
N GLY A 458 21.12 -38.90 2.66
CA GLY A 458 19.94 -38.05 2.42
C GLY A 458 20.21 -36.81 1.56
N PHE A 459 21.47 -36.37 1.50
CA PHE A 459 21.92 -35.19 0.75
C PHE A 459 22.48 -35.51 -0.65
N GLY A 460 22.31 -36.76 -1.11
CA GLY A 460 22.77 -37.21 -2.42
C GLY A 460 24.07 -38.03 -2.38
N PRO A 461 24.53 -38.51 -3.56
CA PRO A 461 25.74 -39.30 -3.70
C PRO A 461 27.02 -38.43 -3.67
N VAL A 462 28.09 -39.00 -3.14
CA VAL A 462 29.45 -38.45 -3.16
C VAL A 462 30.31 -39.32 -4.07
N TYR A 463 30.98 -38.72 -5.06
CA TYR A 463 31.84 -39.40 -6.02
C TYR A 463 33.31 -39.07 -5.78
N LYS A 464 34.19 -40.04 -5.94
CA LYS A 464 35.62 -39.82 -6.12
C LYS A 464 35.85 -39.27 -7.53
N GLY A 465 36.67 -38.24 -7.63
CA GLY A 465 37.11 -37.70 -8.91
C GLY A 465 38.61 -37.41 -8.92
N LYS A 466 39.15 -37.18 -10.11
CA LYS A 466 40.53 -36.75 -10.32
C LYS A 466 40.56 -35.61 -11.33
N LEU A 467 40.93 -34.42 -10.88
CA LEU A 467 41.06 -33.23 -11.73
C LEU A 467 42.27 -33.34 -12.66
N GLU A 468 42.29 -32.51 -13.71
CA GLU A 468 43.49 -32.28 -14.53
C GLU A 468 44.65 -31.81 -13.63
N GLY A 469 45.82 -32.41 -13.80
CA GLY A 469 46.95 -32.25 -12.86
C GLY A 469 47.00 -33.29 -11.73
N GLY A 470 46.02 -34.20 -11.68
CA GLY A 470 46.08 -35.41 -10.86
C GLY A 470 45.60 -35.28 -9.42
N LYS A 471 45.07 -34.13 -9.04
CA LYS A 471 44.48 -33.88 -7.71
C LYS A 471 43.21 -34.70 -7.52
N GLU A 472 43.19 -35.54 -6.50
CA GLU A 472 42.00 -36.30 -6.11
C GLU A 472 41.00 -35.40 -5.36
N ILE A 473 39.71 -35.56 -5.68
CA ILE A 473 38.61 -34.77 -5.13
C ILE A 473 37.43 -35.65 -4.73
N ALA A 474 36.59 -35.14 -3.85
CA ALA A 474 35.27 -35.71 -3.55
C ALA A 474 34.18 -34.75 -4.04
N VAL A 475 33.29 -35.23 -4.91
CA VAL A 475 32.21 -34.45 -5.52
C VAL A 475 30.90 -34.88 -4.89
N LYS A 476 30.35 -34.05 -4.01
CA LYS A 476 29.01 -34.22 -3.43
C LYS A 476 27.99 -33.63 -4.39
N ARG A 477 27.17 -34.47 -5.01
CA ARG A 477 26.10 -34.06 -5.92
C ARG A 477 24.79 -34.00 -5.14
N LEU A 478 24.25 -32.79 -5.00
CA LEU A 478 23.03 -32.56 -4.21
C LEU A 478 21.79 -33.06 -4.94
N SER A 479 20.77 -33.44 -4.18
CA SER A 479 19.50 -33.92 -4.72
C SER A 479 18.75 -32.81 -5.48
N ARG A 480 18.11 -33.16 -6.59
CA ARG A 480 17.33 -32.22 -7.43
C ARG A 480 15.98 -31.79 -6.83
N ASN A 481 15.44 -32.57 -5.88
CA ASN A 481 14.03 -32.46 -5.46
C ASN A 481 13.79 -31.79 -4.10
N SER A 482 14.80 -31.19 -3.47
CA SER A 482 14.60 -30.50 -2.18
C SER A 482 14.80 -28.99 -2.34
N THR A 483 13.79 -28.20 -1.96
CA THR A 483 13.95 -26.76 -1.67
C THR A 483 15.09 -26.53 -0.67
N GLN A 484 15.25 -27.49 0.26
CA GLN A 484 16.36 -27.59 1.20
C GLN A 484 17.75 -27.63 0.52
N GLY A 485 17.88 -28.21 -0.68
CA GLY A 485 19.17 -28.35 -1.36
C GLY A 485 19.77 -27.02 -1.85
N VAL A 486 18.94 -26.01 -2.12
CA VAL A 486 19.41 -24.67 -2.51
C VAL A 486 19.93 -23.91 -1.29
N ASP A 487 19.18 -23.92 -0.18
CA ASP A 487 19.60 -23.27 1.07
C ASP A 487 20.82 -23.98 1.69
N GLU A 488 20.88 -25.31 1.64
CA GLU A 488 22.05 -26.09 2.05
C GLU A 488 23.25 -25.82 1.16
N PHE A 489 23.08 -25.75 -0.16
CA PHE A 489 24.15 -25.38 -1.07
C PHE A 489 24.65 -23.96 -0.79
N LYS A 490 23.74 -23.00 -0.59
CA LYS A 490 24.09 -21.61 -0.26
C LYS A 490 24.83 -21.53 1.08
N ASN A 491 24.33 -22.21 2.11
CA ASN A 491 25.01 -22.29 3.40
C ASN A 491 26.37 -22.97 3.31
N GLU A 492 26.49 -24.11 2.61
CA GLU A 492 27.79 -24.78 2.45
C GLU A 492 28.77 -23.91 1.63
N VAL A 493 28.34 -23.26 0.54
CA VAL A 493 29.21 -22.38 -0.25
C VAL A 493 29.59 -21.13 0.52
N ILE A 494 28.66 -20.40 1.14
CA ILE A 494 28.94 -19.11 1.79
C ILE A 494 29.61 -19.30 3.16
N LEU A 495 29.17 -20.27 3.96
CA LEU A 495 29.69 -20.47 5.33
C LEU A 495 30.93 -21.37 5.33
N ILE A 496 30.92 -22.50 4.60
CA ILE A 496 32.04 -23.47 4.68
C ILE A 496 33.23 -23.01 3.84
N ALA A 497 33.05 -22.24 2.76
CA ALA A 497 34.20 -21.65 2.05
C ALA A 497 35.07 -20.77 2.95
N LYS A 498 34.46 -20.10 3.95
CA LYS A 498 35.17 -19.25 4.91
C LYS A 498 35.81 -20.04 6.05
N LEU A 499 35.54 -21.35 6.18
CA LEU A 499 36.11 -22.22 7.21
C LEU A 499 37.42 -22.86 6.75
N GLN A 500 38.54 -22.40 7.30
CA GLN A 500 39.85 -22.98 7.06
C GLN A 500 40.45 -23.48 8.38
N HIS A 501 40.37 -24.80 8.62
CA HIS A 501 40.96 -25.42 9.79
C HIS A 501 41.50 -26.81 9.47
N ARG A 502 42.63 -27.19 10.10
CA ARG A 502 43.31 -28.48 9.87
C ARG A 502 42.45 -29.71 10.19
N ASN A 503 41.40 -29.55 11.00
CA ASN A 503 40.47 -30.63 11.38
C ASN A 503 39.07 -30.48 10.74
N LEU A 504 38.95 -29.70 9.66
CA LEU A 504 37.76 -29.63 8.82
C LEU A 504 38.13 -30.01 7.39
N VAL A 505 37.22 -30.72 6.71
CA VAL A 505 37.42 -31.08 5.30
C VAL A 505 37.25 -29.81 4.47
N ARG A 506 38.26 -29.48 3.69
CA ARG A 506 38.29 -28.23 2.92
C ARG A 506 37.42 -28.31 1.67
N LEU A 507 36.56 -27.31 1.50
CA LEU A 507 35.85 -27.06 0.24
C LEU A 507 36.83 -26.44 -0.76
N LEU A 508 36.97 -27.06 -1.93
CA LEU A 508 37.92 -26.68 -2.98
C LEU A 508 37.27 -25.86 -4.10
N GLY A 509 35.96 -26.00 -4.27
CA GLY A 509 35.22 -25.39 -5.35
C GLY A 509 33.77 -25.84 -5.36
N TYR A 510 32.99 -25.27 -6.26
CA TYR A 510 31.60 -25.66 -6.48
C TYR A 510 31.29 -25.70 -7.98
N CYS A 511 30.21 -26.38 -8.37
CA CYS A 511 29.73 -26.39 -9.75
C CYS A 511 28.21 -26.18 -9.77
N ILE A 512 27.77 -25.28 -10.63
CA ILE A 512 26.36 -24.93 -10.88
C ILE A 512 26.13 -25.06 -12.38
N GLN A 513 25.18 -25.91 -12.80
CA GLN A 513 24.76 -26.05 -14.20
C GLN A 513 23.28 -26.45 -14.27
N GLY A 514 22.39 -25.54 -14.66
CA GLY A 514 20.94 -25.84 -14.71
C GLY A 514 20.40 -26.16 -13.31
N GLU A 515 19.83 -27.35 -13.11
CA GLU A 515 19.39 -27.83 -11.78
C GLU A 515 20.50 -28.55 -10.99
N GLU A 516 21.69 -28.72 -11.57
CA GLU A 516 22.78 -29.42 -10.91
C GLU A 516 23.53 -28.51 -9.95
N ARG A 517 23.70 -28.98 -8.71
CA ARG A 517 24.47 -28.32 -7.65
C ARG A 517 25.45 -29.32 -7.07
N MET A 518 26.73 -28.98 -7.13
CA MET A 518 27.81 -29.86 -6.67
C MET A 518 28.83 -29.10 -5.83
N LEU A 519 29.29 -29.77 -4.78
CA LEU A 519 30.34 -29.29 -3.91
C LEU A 519 31.57 -30.17 -4.07
N ILE A 520 32.73 -29.53 -4.30
CA ILE A 520 33.99 -30.21 -4.56
C ILE A 520 34.86 -30.07 -3.31
N TYR A 521 35.01 -31.16 -2.58
CA TYR A 521 35.85 -31.26 -1.39
C TYR A 521 37.20 -31.90 -1.71
N GLU A 522 38.16 -31.72 -0.81
CA GLU A 522 39.37 -32.56 -0.82
C GLU A 522 39.01 -34.02 -0.59
N TYR A 523 39.72 -34.92 -1.28
CA TYR A 523 39.53 -36.35 -1.08
C TYR A 523 40.22 -36.82 0.21
N MET A 524 39.49 -37.58 1.02
CA MET A 524 40.00 -38.16 2.27
C MET A 524 40.38 -39.64 2.02
N PRO A 525 41.67 -39.97 1.85
CA PRO A 525 42.10 -41.31 1.40
C PRO A 525 41.80 -42.42 2.41
N ASN A 526 41.71 -42.08 3.70
CA ASN A 526 41.39 -43.03 4.76
C ASN A 526 39.88 -43.24 4.94
N GLY A 527 39.02 -42.55 4.17
CA GLY A 527 37.57 -42.64 4.32
C GLY A 527 37.07 -42.05 5.65
N SER A 528 35.85 -42.42 6.02
CA SER A 528 35.14 -41.89 7.17
C SER A 528 35.43 -42.67 8.46
N LEU A 529 35.38 -41.98 9.61
CA LEU A 529 35.65 -42.58 10.91
C LEU A 529 34.62 -43.66 11.30
N ASP A 530 33.38 -43.58 10.81
CA ASP A 530 32.36 -44.60 11.08
C ASP A 530 32.81 -46.00 10.61
N ALA A 531 33.52 -46.07 9.48
CA ALA A 531 34.03 -47.30 8.92
C ALA A 531 35.13 -47.95 9.78
N PHE A 532 35.72 -47.23 10.75
CA PHE A 532 36.67 -47.81 11.72
C PHE A 532 36.05 -48.03 13.10
N LEU A 533 34.97 -47.31 13.43
CA LEU A 533 34.28 -47.45 14.71
C LEU A 533 33.33 -48.65 14.72
N PHE A 534 32.70 -48.96 13.59
CA PHE A 534 31.63 -49.96 13.51
C PHE A 534 32.01 -51.22 12.71
N ASP A 535 33.14 -51.20 12.00
CA ASP A 535 33.71 -52.37 11.35
C ASP A 535 34.73 -53.04 12.29
N LYS A 536 34.41 -54.26 12.74
CA LYS A 536 35.22 -55.00 13.72
C LYS A 536 36.61 -55.38 13.20
N GLU A 537 36.80 -55.52 11.89
CA GLU A 537 38.10 -55.85 11.31
C GLU A 537 38.98 -54.60 11.17
N LYS A 538 38.39 -53.47 10.78
CA LYS A 538 39.14 -52.20 10.63
C LYS A 538 39.39 -51.49 11.95
N GLY A 539 38.57 -51.71 12.97
CA GLY A 539 38.72 -51.09 14.30
C GLY A 539 39.99 -51.50 15.05
N VAL A 540 40.61 -52.63 14.66
CA VAL A 540 41.90 -53.10 15.20
C VAL A 540 43.06 -52.16 14.83
N HIS A 541 42.90 -51.36 13.78
CA HIS A 541 43.91 -50.39 13.32
C HIS A 541 43.90 -49.05 14.09
N LEU A 542 42.96 -48.85 15.03
CA LEU A 542 42.92 -47.67 15.87
C LEU A 542 43.40 -48.01 17.29
N ASP A 543 44.70 -47.91 17.53
CA ASP A 543 45.26 -47.97 18.88
C ASP A 543 44.76 -46.81 19.77
N TRP A 544 44.97 -46.92 21.07
CA TRP A 544 44.50 -45.90 22.02
C TRP A 544 45.06 -44.50 21.72
N GLN A 545 46.31 -44.42 21.27
CA GLN A 545 46.97 -43.16 20.95
C GLN A 545 46.37 -42.50 19.69
N ALA A 546 46.00 -43.29 18.68
CA ALA A 546 45.27 -42.84 17.50
C ALA A 546 43.87 -42.36 17.87
N ARG A 547 43.13 -43.12 18.71
CA ARG A 547 41.79 -42.73 19.19
C ARG A 547 41.83 -41.40 19.94
N TRP A 548 42.79 -41.23 20.85
CA TRP A 548 42.96 -39.98 21.59
C TRP A 548 43.23 -38.79 20.65
N ARG A 549 44.12 -38.96 19.66
CA ARG A 549 44.40 -37.93 18.64
C ARG A 549 43.16 -37.57 17.82
N ILE A 550 42.34 -38.56 17.45
CA ILE A 550 41.08 -38.35 16.74
C ILE A 550 40.10 -37.54 17.60
N ILE A 551 39.91 -37.92 18.87
CA ILE A 551 39.03 -37.21 19.81
C ILE A 551 39.46 -35.75 19.97
N VAL A 552 40.76 -35.51 20.18
CA VAL A 552 41.31 -34.15 20.28
C VAL A 552 41.11 -33.36 18.99
N GLY A 553 41.31 -34.00 17.83
CA GLY A 553 41.07 -33.39 16.52
C GLY A 553 39.61 -32.98 16.31
N ILE A 554 38.66 -33.85 16.67
CA ILE A 554 37.22 -33.57 16.63
C ILE A 554 36.89 -32.39 17.54
N ALA A 555 37.37 -32.41 18.79
CA ALA A 555 37.13 -31.32 19.75
C ALA A 555 37.67 -29.98 19.21
N ARG A 556 38.86 -29.96 18.62
CA ARG A 556 39.44 -28.75 18.00
C ARG A 556 38.59 -28.25 16.82
N GLY A 557 38.15 -29.14 15.95
CA GLY A 557 37.25 -28.81 14.83
C GLY A 557 35.93 -28.23 15.32
N LEU A 558 35.29 -28.86 16.32
CA LEU A 558 34.03 -28.40 16.89
C LEU A 558 34.16 -27.05 17.61
N ILE A 559 35.24 -26.83 18.35
CA ILE A 559 35.53 -25.52 18.98
C ILE A 559 35.68 -24.44 17.92
N TYR A 560 36.36 -24.76 16.81
CA TYR A 560 36.52 -23.82 15.71
C TYR A 560 35.14 -23.47 15.11
N VAL A 561 34.34 -24.45 14.69
CA VAL A 561 33.00 -24.21 14.10
C VAL A 561 32.02 -23.52 15.06
N SER A 562 32.14 -23.77 16.37
CA SER A 562 31.27 -23.16 17.38
C SER A 562 31.69 -21.75 17.82
N SER A 563 32.82 -21.23 17.31
CA SER A 563 33.32 -19.90 17.69
C SER A 563 32.37 -18.78 17.24
N PRO A 564 32.02 -17.82 18.12
CA PRO A 564 31.12 -16.72 17.78
C PRO A 564 31.64 -15.79 16.67
N ARG A 565 32.93 -15.86 16.31
CA ARG A 565 33.50 -15.15 15.14
C ARG A 565 33.07 -15.71 13.78
N LEU A 566 32.58 -16.95 13.74
CA LEU A 566 32.06 -17.60 12.53
C LEU A 566 30.53 -17.55 12.45
N LYS A 567 29.88 -17.04 13.51
CA LYS A 567 28.48 -16.62 13.49
C LYS A 567 28.44 -15.14 13.06
N ILE A 568 28.59 -14.87 11.77
CA ILE A 568 28.40 -13.51 11.25
C ILE A 568 27.07 -13.46 10.48
N GLN A 569 26.22 -12.54 10.96
CA GLN A 569 25.13 -11.82 10.29
C GLN A 569 23.87 -12.61 9.90
N ASP A 570 22.98 -12.83 10.87
CA ASP A 570 21.63 -12.30 10.64
C ASP A 570 21.79 -10.77 10.54
N HIS A 571 21.45 -10.18 9.39
CA HIS A 571 21.39 -8.72 9.26
C HIS A 571 20.49 -8.16 10.38
N PRO A 572 20.99 -7.32 11.30
CA PRO A 572 20.13 -6.37 11.96
C PRO A 572 19.81 -5.33 10.88
N GLN A 573 18.56 -5.28 10.42
CA GLN A 573 18.08 -4.09 9.74
C GLN A 573 18.36 -2.89 10.66
N GLY A 574 19.00 -1.89 10.07
CA GLY A 574 19.65 -0.80 10.79
C GLY A 574 18.77 -0.15 11.84
N SER A 575 19.27 -0.16 13.07
CA SER A 575 18.87 0.78 14.10
C SER A 575 20.09 1.64 14.47
N GLN A 576 19.87 2.94 14.28
CA GLN A 576 20.50 4.09 14.94
C GLN A 576 21.88 4.57 14.47
N GLY A 577 21.85 5.81 13.96
CA GLY A 577 23.00 6.65 13.71
C GLY A 577 22.64 8.10 13.36
N GLN A 578 21.66 8.71 14.04
CA GLN A 578 21.60 10.11 14.54
C GLN A 578 20.19 10.49 14.98
#